data_AF-A0A1A8X5N9-F1
#
_entry.id   AF-A0A1A8X5N9-F1
#
_cell.length_a   1.000
_cell.length_b   1.000
_cell.length_c   1.000
_cell.angle_alpha   90.00
_cell.angle_beta   90.00
_cell.angle_gamma   90.00
#
_symmetry.space_group_name_H-M   'P 1'
#
loop_
_entity.id
_entity.type
_entity.pdbx_description
1 polymer ?
#
loop_
_entity_poly.entity_id
_entity_poly.type
_entity_poly.pdbx_seq_one_letter_code
_entity_poly.pdbx_strand_id
1 'polypeptide(L)'
;MDSEDDNNLKLPSNECYHELDNTYAIAGKDARCENLGKNSGEYTKEALLCMGLNGNLKNYDKLNIFQKMNNYKCNYLSLWAHDRLSKLEKSKQTSTKSIILTLWRESEQYEKDCNPAQFGIYINSTDHITEKNLYDYALNYEYLDNICKKSDVIPCTRKLAEYITERKNLYNQVKSECEAGRNNQFQRPCIALKDVKKIYTKDELLKLECKRIEDNLRSSREQDAGGRGLQGDFTEISPSGLPAPEVSSSDTHKAIGTAVPILGVLSIGFILHKVYTNKI
;
A
#
# COMPACT_ATOMS: atom_id res chain seq x y z
N MET A 1 12.85 -0.12 -6.96
CA MET A 1 12.60 1.03 -7.84
C MET A 1 11.09 1.11 -8.00
N ASP A 2 10.56 2.25 -7.56
CA ASP A 2 9.21 2.80 -7.65
C ASP A 2 8.03 2.10 -6.93
N SER A 3 7.73 2.58 -5.72
CA SER A 3 6.44 3.23 -5.41
C SER A 3 6.44 3.93 -4.04
N GLU A 4 7.53 4.62 -3.69
CA GLU A 4 7.41 5.88 -2.93
C GLU A 4 7.06 6.98 -3.94
N ASP A 5 6.03 6.75 -4.75
CA ASP A 5 5.36 7.86 -5.38
C ASP A 5 4.30 8.28 -4.38
N ASP A 6 4.55 9.43 -3.77
CA ASP A 6 3.77 10.12 -2.77
C ASP A 6 2.44 10.55 -3.41
N ASN A 7 1.64 9.55 -3.73
CA ASN A 7 0.26 9.69 -4.12
C ASN A 7 -0.52 10.04 -2.86
N ASN A 8 -0.35 11.28 -2.37
CA ASN A 8 -0.99 11.92 -1.22
C ASN A 8 -2.53 12.06 -1.38
N LEU A 9 -3.16 11.09 -2.03
CA LEU A 9 -4.59 10.86 -2.02
C LEU A 9 -4.93 10.19 -0.67
N LYS A 10 -5.79 10.84 0.10
CA LYS A 10 -6.35 10.24 1.32
C LYS A 10 -7.48 9.29 0.91
N LEU A 11 -7.13 8.03 0.69
CA LEU A 11 -8.08 6.96 0.32
C LEU A 11 -8.39 6.06 1.53
N PRO A 12 -9.60 5.49 1.63
CA PRO A 12 -9.97 4.57 2.72
C PRO A 12 -8.98 3.43 2.95
N SER A 13 -8.38 2.87 1.90
CA SER A 13 -7.35 1.83 2.00
C SER A 13 -6.12 2.28 2.79
N ASN A 14 -5.74 3.56 2.67
CA ASN A 14 -4.59 4.11 3.40
C ASN A 14 -4.88 4.19 4.90
N GLU A 15 -6.10 4.60 5.25
CA GLU A 15 -6.58 4.63 6.63
C GLU A 15 -6.66 3.22 7.23
N CYS A 16 -7.19 2.24 6.47
CA CYS A 16 -7.24 0.86 6.93
C CYS A 16 -5.85 0.29 7.24
N TYR A 17 -4.86 0.52 6.37
CA TYR A 17 -3.50 0.05 6.63
C TYR A 17 -2.83 0.80 7.78
N HIS A 18 -3.13 2.09 7.95
CA HIS A 18 -2.68 2.85 9.12
C HIS A 18 -3.30 2.30 10.42
N GLU A 19 -4.57 1.91 10.42
CA GLU A 19 -5.19 1.25 11.57
C GLU A 19 -4.54 -0.10 11.89
N LEU A 20 -4.24 -0.91 10.88
CA LEU A 20 -3.53 -2.18 11.08
C LEU A 20 -2.12 -1.98 11.67
N ASP A 21 -1.43 -0.89 11.33
CA ASP A 21 -0.12 -0.57 11.92
C ASP A 21 -0.20 -0.19 13.40
N ASN A 22 -1.30 0.45 13.82
CA ASN A 22 -1.32 1.20 15.08
C ASN A 22 -2.30 0.65 16.12
N THR A 23 -3.54 0.36 15.73
CA THR A 23 -4.67 0.16 16.65
C THR A 23 -4.40 -0.93 17.68
N TYR A 24 -3.87 -2.07 17.23
CA TYR A 24 -3.65 -3.23 18.10
C TYR A 24 -2.17 -3.60 18.27
N ALA A 25 -1.22 -2.82 17.76
CA ALA A 25 0.20 -3.17 17.82
C ALA A 25 0.67 -3.45 19.25
N ILE A 26 0.35 -2.59 20.21
CA ILE A 26 0.74 -2.78 21.62
C ILE A 26 0.07 -4.02 22.24
N ALA A 27 -1.18 -4.35 21.86
CA ALA A 27 -1.87 -5.55 22.33
C ALA A 27 -1.24 -6.84 21.77
N GLY A 28 -0.47 -6.72 20.69
CA GLY A 28 0.28 -7.82 20.09
C GLY A 28 1.68 -8.04 20.64
N LYS A 29 2.07 -7.35 21.73
CA LYS A 29 3.33 -7.62 22.43
C LYS A 29 3.47 -9.12 22.74
N ASP A 30 4.61 -9.66 22.37
CA ASP A 30 5.04 -11.04 22.56
C ASP A 30 6.57 -11.02 22.64
N ALA A 31 7.15 -11.81 23.54
CA ALA A 31 8.59 -11.82 23.76
C ALA A 31 9.38 -12.10 22.47
N ARG A 32 8.83 -12.92 21.55
CA ARG A 32 9.45 -13.20 20.24
C ARG A 32 9.48 -11.97 19.35
N CYS A 33 8.45 -11.13 19.40
CA CYS A 33 8.43 -9.87 18.67
C CYS A 33 9.38 -8.84 19.30
N GLU A 34 9.44 -8.74 20.63
CA GLU A 34 10.35 -7.81 21.30
C GLU A 34 11.83 -8.13 21.03
N ASN A 35 12.14 -9.42 20.88
CA ASN A 35 13.49 -9.89 20.51
C ASN A 35 13.91 -9.52 19.07
N LEU A 36 12.99 -9.01 18.23
CA LEU A 36 13.35 -8.42 16.93
C LEU A 36 14.02 -7.04 17.06
N GLY A 37 14.04 -6.48 18.27
CA GLY A 37 14.94 -5.40 18.66
C GLY A 37 14.26 -4.07 18.97
N LYS A 38 15.05 -3.21 19.59
CA LYS A 38 14.75 -1.79 19.82
C LYS A 38 15.96 -0.94 19.41
N ASN A 39 15.71 0.20 18.78
CA ASN A 39 16.72 1.21 18.47
C ASN A 39 16.40 2.46 19.29
N SER A 40 17.32 2.87 20.17
CA SER A 40 17.16 4.06 21.02
C SER A 40 15.87 4.07 21.86
N GLY A 41 15.43 2.89 22.32
CA GLY A 41 14.22 2.72 23.13
C GLY A 41 12.93 2.49 22.33
N GLU A 42 12.96 2.73 21.01
CA GLU A 42 11.82 2.49 20.11
C GLU A 42 11.91 1.11 19.47
N TYR A 43 10.76 0.48 19.20
CA TYR A 43 10.73 -0.82 18.52
C TYR A 43 11.21 -0.71 17.07
N THR A 44 11.96 -1.71 16.62
CA THR A 44 12.35 -1.84 15.21
C THR A 44 11.13 -2.08 14.31
N LYS A 45 11.27 -1.86 13.00
CA LYS A 45 10.18 -2.10 12.04
C LYS A 45 9.75 -3.56 12.02
N GLU A 46 10.70 -4.48 12.21
CA GLU A 46 10.51 -5.91 12.40
C GLU A 46 9.62 -6.20 13.61
N ALA A 47 9.97 -5.60 14.76
CA ALA A 47 9.22 -5.76 16.00
C ALA A 47 7.82 -5.18 15.88
N LEU A 48 7.67 -3.99 15.29
CA LEU A 48 6.38 -3.34 15.03
C LEU A 48 5.48 -4.17 14.12
N LEU A 49 6.02 -4.71 13.02
CA LEU A 49 5.26 -5.60 12.14
C LEU A 49 4.80 -6.87 12.87
N CYS A 50 5.70 -7.52 13.61
CA CYS A 50 5.40 -8.72 14.38
C CYS A 50 4.29 -8.47 15.42
N MET A 51 4.43 -7.38 16.18
CA MET A 51 3.44 -6.99 17.18
C MET A 51 2.11 -6.56 16.53
N GLY A 52 2.15 -5.75 15.48
CA GLY A 52 0.97 -5.35 14.71
C GLY A 52 0.15 -6.55 14.25
N LEU A 53 0.81 -7.53 13.62
CA LEU A 53 0.13 -8.74 13.17
C LEU A 53 -0.49 -9.52 14.34
N ASN A 54 0.29 -9.80 15.39
CA ASN A 54 -0.20 -10.57 16.53
C ASN A 54 -1.39 -9.87 17.21
N GLY A 55 -1.32 -8.55 17.34
CA GLY A 55 -2.36 -7.74 17.93
C GLY A 55 -3.65 -7.74 17.10
N ASN A 56 -3.52 -7.59 15.78
CA ASN A 56 -4.62 -7.68 14.84
C ASN A 56 -5.28 -9.07 14.86
N LEU A 57 -4.50 -10.15 14.95
CA LEU A 57 -5.05 -11.51 15.06
C LEU A 57 -5.80 -11.75 16.38
N LYS A 58 -5.27 -11.26 17.50
CA LYS A 58 -5.94 -11.33 18.82
C LYS A 58 -7.24 -10.54 18.87
N ASN A 59 -7.37 -9.49 18.05
CA ASN A 59 -8.54 -8.63 17.98
C ASN A 59 -9.27 -8.74 16.63
N TYR A 60 -9.10 -9.87 15.94
CA TYR A 60 -9.56 -10.04 14.56
C TYR A 60 -11.08 -9.84 14.38
N ASP A 61 -11.87 -10.28 15.36
CA ASP A 61 -13.33 -10.09 15.33
C ASP A 61 -13.76 -8.64 15.48
N LYS A 62 -12.88 -7.79 16.01
CA LYS A 62 -13.09 -6.34 16.16
C LYS A 62 -12.56 -5.54 14.96
N LEU A 63 -11.87 -6.18 14.00
CA LEU A 63 -11.39 -5.53 12.78
C LEU A 63 -12.56 -5.30 11.81
N ASN A 64 -13.30 -4.21 12.02
CA ASN A 64 -14.45 -3.83 11.21
C ASN A 64 -14.17 -2.59 10.32
N ILE A 65 -12.94 -2.49 9.83
CA ILE A 65 -12.41 -1.29 9.16
C ILE A 65 -12.53 -1.37 7.62
N PHE A 66 -12.85 -2.54 7.06
CA PHE A 66 -12.86 -2.78 5.62
C PHE A 66 -14.24 -2.59 4.97
N GLN A 67 -15.17 -1.90 5.63
CA GLN A 67 -16.48 -1.53 5.07
C GLN A 67 -17.23 -2.75 4.47
N LYS A 68 -17.74 -2.64 3.23
CA LYS A 68 -18.38 -3.78 2.51
C LYS A 68 -17.44 -4.97 2.26
N MET A 69 -16.13 -4.76 2.38
CA MET A 69 -15.10 -5.77 2.15
C MET A 69 -14.68 -6.50 3.45
N ASN A 70 -15.37 -6.30 4.58
CA ASN A 70 -15.04 -6.93 5.87
C ASN A 70 -14.99 -8.46 5.84
N ASN A 71 -15.72 -9.13 4.95
CA ASN A 71 -15.62 -10.58 4.76
C ASN A 71 -14.26 -11.04 4.19
N TYR A 72 -13.45 -10.11 3.69
CA TYR A 72 -12.10 -10.35 3.14
C TYR A 72 -11.00 -9.78 4.04
N LYS A 73 -11.30 -9.49 5.32
CA LYS A 73 -10.34 -8.95 6.29
C LYS A 73 -9.03 -9.77 6.38
N CYS A 74 -9.07 -11.09 6.19
CA CYS A 74 -7.83 -11.89 6.17
C CYS A 74 -6.96 -11.61 4.94
N ASN A 75 -7.55 -11.39 3.77
CA ASN A 75 -6.82 -11.01 2.56
C ASN A 75 -6.12 -9.67 2.79
N TYR A 76 -6.82 -8.67 3.33
CA TYR A 76 -6.21 -7.38 3.69
C TYR A 76 -5.09 -7.53 4.71
N LEU A 77 -5.28 -8.34 5.76
CA LEU A 77 -4.24 -8.57 6.76
C LEU A 77 -3.01 -9.25 6.15
N SER A 78 -3.20 -10.21 5.24
CA SER A 78 -2.12 -10.89 4.52
C SER A 78 -1.34 -9.95 3.60
N LEU A 79 -2.05 -9.11 2.85
CA LEU A 79 -1.46 -8.12 1.94
C LEU A 79 -0.73 -7.01 2.71
N TRP A 80 -1.33 -6.53 3.80
CA TRP A 80 -0.69 -5.57 4.72
C TRP A 80 0.60 -6.14 5.30
N ALA A 81 0.55 -7.35 5.86
CA ALA A 81 1.72 -7.98 6.45
C ALA A 81 2.84 -8.19 5.42
N HIS A 82 2.48 -8.56 4.19
CA HIS A 82 3.43 -8.69 3.09
C HIS A 82 4.04 -7.35 2.69
N ASP A 83 3.21 -6.31 2.49
CA ASP A 83 3.68 -4.98 2.13
C ASP A 83 4.69 -4.44 3.15
N ARG A 84 4.38 -4.57 4.44
CA ARG A 84 5.30 -4.16 5.52
C ARG A 84 6.57 -5.01 5.54
N LEU A 85 6.46 -6.33 5.39
CA LEU A 85 7.62 -7.23 5.32
C LEU A 85 8.55 -6.86 4.16
N SER A 86 7.99 -6.54 2.99
CA SER A 86 8.74 -6.23 1.77
C SER A 86 9.61 -4.97 1.90
N LYS A 87 9.24 -4.06 2.81
CA LYS A 87 9.93 -2.79 3.11
C LYS A 87 11.05 -2.95 4.15
N LEU A 88 11.21 -4.14 4.74
CA LEU A 88 12.31 -4.43 5.65
C LEU A 88 13.60 -4.74 4.87
N GLU A 89 14.74 -4.57 5.53
CA GLU A 89 16.02 -5.05 5.00
C GLU A 89 15.94 -6.54 4.67
N LYS A 90 16.46 -6.94 3.50
CA LYS A 90 16.37 -8.32 3.01
C LYS A 90 16.93 -9.36 4.01
N SER A 91 17.96 -8.99 4.77
CA SER A 91 18.56 -9.82 5.83
C SER A 91 17.61 -10.08 7.01
N LYS A 92 16.63 -9.21 7.23
CA LYS A 92 15.68 -9.24 8.35
C LYS A 92 14.33 -9.86 7.98
N GLN A 93 14.02 -9.94 6.68
CA GLN A 93 12.75 -10.48 6.20
C GLN A 93 12.55 -11.94 6.61
N THR A 94 13.55 -12.81 6.45
CA THR A 94 13.42 -14.24 6.73
C THR A 94 13.09 -14.53 8.19
N SER A 95 13.83 -13.93 9.13
CA SER A 95 13.61 -14.13 10.57
C SER A 95 12.27 -13.55 11.02
N THR A 96 11.96 -12.31 10.60
CA THR A 96 10.70 -11.64 10.92
C THR A 96 9.50 -12.45 10.41
N LYS A 97 9.57 -12.89 9.16
CA LYS A 97 8.54 -13.74 8.54
C LYS A 97 8.34 -15.05 9.32
N SER A 98 9.43 -15.70 9.74
CA SER A 98 9.34 -16.96 10.49
C SER A 98 8.58 -16.79 11.80
N ILE A 99 8.88 -15.72 12.55
CA ILE A 99 8.20 -15.42 13.82
C ILE A 99 6.72 -15.11 13.57
N ILE A 100 6.43 -14.25 12.61
CA ILE A 100 5.07 -13.90 12.19
C ILE A 100 4.25 -15.13 11.81
N LEU A 101 4.78 -16.01 10.97
CA LEU A 101 4.07 -17.24 10.57
C LEU A 101 3.81 -18.16 11.75
N THR A 102 4.73 -18.22 12.70
CA THR A 102 4.58 -19.03 13.91
C THR A 102 3.44 -18.49 14.77
N LEU A 103 3.46 -17.18 15.07
CA LEU A 103 2.40 -16.49 15.81
C LEU A 103 1.04 -16.64 15.13
N TRP A 104 1.01 -16.54 13.79
CA TRP A 104 -0.23 -16.65 13.02
C TRP A 104 -0.84 -18.04 13.14
N ARG A 105 -0.03 -19.10 13.03
CA ARG A 105 -0.48 -20.50 13.18
C ARG A 105 -0.95 -20.83 14.60
N GLU A 106 -0.37 -20.18 15.60
CA GLU A 106 -0.76 -20.32 17.00
C GLU A 106 -2.04 -19.52 17.34
N SER A 107 -2.43 -18.57 16.49
CA SER A 107 -3.64 -17.78 16.71
C SER A 107 -4.91 -18.62 16.55
N GLU A 108 -5.95 -18.29 17.32
CA GLU A 108 -7.27 -18.93 17.17
C GLU A 108 -7.87 -18.75 15.78
N GLN A 109 -7.41 -17.75 15.03
CA GLN A 109 -7.90 -17.42 13.70
C GLN A 109 -7.35 -18.32 12.61
N TYR A 110 -6.28 -19.08 12.88
CA TYR A 110 -5.62 -19.94 11.90
C TYR A 110 -6.58 -20.95 11.25
N GLU A 111 -7.34 -21.67 12.07
CA GLU A 111 -8.29 -22.71 11.64
C GLU A 111 -9.71 -22.19 11.40
N LYS A 112 -10.00 -20.95 11.83
CA LYS A 112 -11.34 -20.34 11.71
C LYS A 112 -11.44 -19.53 10.43
N ASP A 113 -10.92 -18.30 10.48
CA ASP A 113 -11.26 -17.27 9.50
C ASP A 113 -10.04 -16.69 8.78
N CYS A 114 -8.83 -16.96 9.27
CA CYS A 114 -7.63 -16.33 8.74
C CYS A 114 -6.38 -17.22 8.71
N ASN A 115 -6.30 -18.03 7.67
CA ASN A 115 -5.16 -18.90 7.39
C ASN A 115 -3.99 -18.13 6.69
N PRO A 116 -2.74 -18.24 7.19
CA PRO A 116 -1.56 -17.55 6.64
C PRO A 116 -1.05 -18.12 5.30
N ALA A 117 -1.70 -19.13 4.72
CA ALA A 117 -1.30 -19.71 3.44
C ALA A 117 -1.19 -18.66 2.33
N GLN A 118 -2.07 -17.66 2.32
CA GLN A 118 -2.00 -16.55 1.37
C GLN A 118 -0.71 -15.74 1.51
N PHE A 119 -0.38 -15.31 2.73
CA PHE A 119 0.86 -14.61 3.04
C PHE A 119 2.13 -15.40 2.64
N GLY A 120 2.11 -16.73 2.83
CA GLY A 120 3.23 -17.60 2.45
C GLY A 120 3.49 -17.65 0.94
N ILE A 121 2.48 -17.40 0.10
CA ILE A 121 2.54 -17.58 -1.36
C ILE A 121 3.10 -16.35 -2.09
N TYR A 122 3.00 -15.16 -1.50
CA TYR A 122 3.42 -13.87 -2.11
C TYR A 122 4.92 -13.68 -2.33
N ILE A 123 5.73 -14.69 -2.05
CA ILE A 123 7.19 -14.59 -1.99
C ILE A 123 7.84 -14.79 -3.35
N ASN A 124 7.14 -15.46 -4.26
CA ASN A 124 7.67 -15.84 -5.57
C ASN A 124 6.90 -15.17 -6.72
N SER A 125 6.06 -14.19 -6.43
CA SER A 125 5.20 -13.57 -7.43
C SER A 125 4.95 -12.10 -7.12
N THR A 126 4.93 -11.27 -8.16
CA THR A 126 4.45 -9.88 -8.13
C THR A 126 2.93 -9.78 -8.11
N ASP A 127 2.21 -10.91 -8.21
CA ASP A 127 0.75 -10.94 -8.23
C ASP A 127 0.12 -10.29 -7.00
N HIS A 128 0.82 -10.28 -5.86
CA HIS A 128 0.36 -9.62 -4.64
C HIS A 128 0.14 -8.11 -4.86
N ILE A 129 0.91 -7.47 -5.75
CA ILE A 129 0.75 -6.04 -6.09
C ILE A 129 -0.59 -5.85 -6.81
N THR A 130 -0.87 -6.66 -7.82
CA THR A 130 -2.12 -6.61 -8.58
C THR A 130 -3.31 -6.98 -7.70
N GLU A 131 -3.20 -8.04 -6.89
CA GLU A 131 -4.22 -8.43 -5.93
C GLU A 131 -4.52 -7.31 -4.93
N LYS A 132 -3.50 -6.72 -4.33
CA LYS A 132 -3.64 -5.57 -3.42
C LYS A 132 -4.37 -4.42 -4.09
N ASN A 133 -3.95 -4.06 -5.31
CA ASN A 133 -4.55 -2.95 -6.04
C ASN A 133 -6.03 -3.18 -6.38
N LEU A 134 -6.46 -4.42 -6.64
CA LEU A 134 -7.87 -4.77 -6.85
C LEU A 134 -8.68 -4.64 -5.56
N TYR A 135 -8.16 -5.18 -4.46
CA TYR A 135 -8.80 -5.09 -3.14
C TYR A 135 -8.89 -3.65 -2.63
N ASP A 136 -7.82 -2.86 -2.79
CA ASP A 136 -7.80 -1.44 -2.42
C ASP A 136 -8.80 -0.65 -3.26
N TYR A 137 -8.86 -0.90 -4.58
CA TYR A 137 -9.82 -0.19 -5.43
C TYR A 137 -11.27 -0.51 -5.04
N ALA A 138 -11.57 -1.77 -4.72
CA ALA A 138 -12.88 -2.17 -4.22
C ALA A 138 -13.22 -1.49 -2.87
N LEU A 139 -12.27 -1.46 -1.94
CA LEU A 139 -12.43 -0.78 -0.64
C LEU A 139 -12.63 0.73 -0.80
N ASN A 140 -11.95 1.35 -1.77
CA ASN A 140 -12.04 2.78 -2.02
C ASN A 140 -13.30 3.18 -2.80
N TYR A 141 -14.01 2.22 -3.40
CA TYR A 141 -15.07 2.50 -4.38
C TYR A 141 -16.16 3.42 -3.85
N GLU A 142 -16.69 3.19 -2.65
CA GLU A 142 -17.80 4.01 -2.12
C GLU A 142 -17.38 5.47 -1.91
N TYR A 143 -16.17 5.68 -1.39
CA TYR A 143 -15.60 7.01 -1.23
C TYR A 143 -15.41 7.70 -2.58
N LEU A 144 -14.83 7.01 -3.54
CA LEU A 144 -14.59 7.53 -4.88
C LEU A 144 -15.90 7.85 -5.62
N ASP A 145 -16.88 6.96 -5.56
CA ASP A 145 -18.18 7.12 -6.20
C ASP A 145 -18.92 8.35 -5.65
N ASN A 146 -18.87 8.55 -4.33
CA ASN A 146 -19.43 9.74 -3.68
C ASN A 146 -18.77 11.05 -4.13
N ILE A 147 -17.46 11.05 -4.36
CA ILE A 147 -16.73 12.21 -4.91
C ILE A 147 -17.12 12.43 -6.37
N CYS A 148 -17.05 11.39 -7.19
CA CYS A 148 -17.35 11.43 -8.62
C CYS A 148 -18.78 11.89 -8.90
N LYS A 149 -19.77 11.44 -8.13
CA LYS A 149 -21.17 11.90 -8.27
C LYS A 149 -21.34 13.40 -8.05
N LYS A 150 -20.49 14.00 -7.21
CA LYS A 150 -20.51 15.44 -6.88
C LYS A 150 -19.57 16.27 -7.77
N SER A 151 -18.89 15.63 -8.72
CA SER A 151 -17.81 16.26 -9.47
C SER A 151 -18.25 17.42 -10.37
N ASP A 152 -19.53 17.50 -10.74
CA ASP A 152 -20.09 18.68 -11.44
C ASP A 152 -19.95 19.98 -10.62
N VAL A 153 -20.04 19.87 -9.29
CA VAL A 153 -19.99 20.99 -8.35
C VAL A 153 -18.59 21.17 -7.78
N ILE A 154 -17.98 20.06 -7.33
CA ILE A 154 -16.65 20.03 -6.73
C ILE A 154 -15.75 19.18 -7.63
N PRO A 155 -14.91 19.79 -8.48
CA PRO A 155 -14.09 19.05 -9.43
C PRO A 155 -13.22 18.00 -8.74
N CYS A 156 -13.05 16.85 -9.39
CA CYS A 156 -11.99 15.93 -9.01
C CYS A 156 -10.63 16.59 -9.29
N THR A 157 -9.63 16.29 -8.48
CA THR A 157 -8.25 16.61 -8.86
C THR A 157 -7.82 15.70 -10.00
N ARG A 158 -6.86 16.14 -10.82
CA ARG A 158 -6.32 15.31 -11.90
C ARG A 158 -5.71 14.03 -11.36
N LYS A 159 -5.00 14.11 -10.24
CA LYS A 159 -4.42 12.97 -9.53
C LYS A 159 -5.44 11.89 -9.15
N LEU A 160 -6.62 12.30 -8.67
CA LEU A 160 -7.71 11.37 -8.35
C LEU A 160 -8.27 10.71 -9.62
N ALA A 161 -8.45 11.50 -10.68
CA ALA A 161 -8.94 10.99 -11.97
C ALA A 161 -7.94 10.01 -12.64
N GLU A 162 -6.64 10.31 -12.56
CA GLU A 162 -5.55 9.43 -12.98
C GLU A 162 -5.60 8.11 -12.20
N TYR A 163 -5.65 8.17 -10.86
CA TYR A 163 -5.81 6.98 -10.02
C TYR A 163 -7.00 6.13 -10.46
N ILE A 164 -8.19 6.72 -10.63
CA ILE A 164 -9.40 6.01 -11.07
C ILE A 164 -9.18 5.32 -12.42
N THR A 165 -8.59 6.05 -13.37
CA THR A 165 -8.32 5.55 -14.72
C THR A 165 -7.38 4.35 -14.69
N GLU A 166 -6.28 4.45 -13.94
CA GLU A 166 -5.33 3.35 -13.75
C GLU A 166 -5.98 2.12 -13.13
N ARG A 167 -6.81 2.30 -12.08
CA ARG A 167 -7.49 1.16 -11.45
C ARG A 167 -8.50 0.49 -12.37
N LYS A 168 -9.22 1.26 -13.21
CA LYS A 168 -10.12 0.71 -14.23
C LYS A 168 -9.36 -0.08 -15.29
N ASN A 169 -8.22 0.44 -15.75
CA ASN A 169 -7.36 -0.25 -16.72
C ASN A 169 -6.84 -1.57 -16.15
N LEU A 170 -6.33 -1.55 -14.91
CA LEU A 170 -5.90 -2.76 -14.20
C LEU A 170 -7.04 -3.78 -14.07
N TYR A 171 -8.24 -3.34 -13.66
CA TYR A 171 -9.41 -4.20 -13.54
C TYR A 171 -9.76 -4.87 -14.87
N ASN A 172 -9.76 -4.11 -15.98
CA ASN A 172 -10.02 -4.64 -17.32
C ASN A 172 -8.95 -5.62 -17.79
N GLN A 173 -7.68 -5.31 -17.54
CA GLN A 173 -6.57 -6.19 -17.85
C GLN A 173 -6.75 -7.54 -17.14
N VAL A 174 -6.92 -7.54 -15.82
CA VAL A 174 -7.12 -8.78 -15.04
C VAL A 174 -8.39 -9.50 -15.49
N LYS A 175 -9.47 -8.76 -15.79
CA LYS A 175 -10.70 -9.36 -16.33
C LYS A 175 -10.46 -10.13 -17.63
N SER A 176 -9.66 -9.61 -18.55
CA SER A 176 -9.28 -10.30 -19.78
C SER A 176 -8.36 -11.50 -19.51
N GLU A 177 -7.37 -11.35 -18.63
CA GLU A 177 -6.42 -12.41 -18.27
C GLU A 177 -7.09 -13.61 -17.57
N CYS A 178 -8.19 -13.37 -16.87
CA CYS A 178 -8.95 -14.37 -16.10
C CYS A 178 -10.14 -15.00 -16.85
N GLU A 179 -10.26 -14.77 -18.16
CA GLU A 179 -11.32 -15.36 -18.99
C GLU A 179 -11.32 -16.90 -18.95
N ALA A 180 -12.53 -17.48 -19.03
CA ALA A 180 -12.72 -18.92 -19.05
C ALA A 180 -12.00 -19.55 -20.26
N GLY A 181 -11.23 -20.61 -20.02
CA GLY A 181 -10.40 -21.27 -21.04
C GLY A 181 -8.91 -20.93 -20.96
N ARG A 182 -8.53 -19.92 -20.16
CA ARG A 182 -7.12 -19.68 -19.80
C ARG A 182 -6.77 -20.43 -18.52
N ASN A 183 -5.60 -21.07 -18.45
CA ASN A 183 -5.10 -21.77 -17.26
C ASN A 183 -4.75 -20.84 -16.07
N ASN A 184 -5.11 -19.56 -16.16
CA ASN A 184 -4.77 -18.49 -15.22
C ASN A 184 -5.83 -18.31 -14.13
N GLN A 185 -6.96 -19.01 -14.18
CA GLN A 185 -8.10 -18.78 -13.28
C GLN A 185 -7.79 -18.99 -11.78
N PHE A 186 -6.72 -19.73 -11.48
CA PHE A 186 -6.22 -19.97 -10.12
C PHE A 186 -5.15 -18.97 -9.68
N GLN A 187 -4.76 -18.03 -10.55
CA GLN A 187 -3.84 -16.96 -10.18
C GLN A 187 -4.50 -15.99 -9.19
N ARG A 188 -3.68 -15.41 -8.33
CA ARG A 188 -4.14 -14.51 -7.26
C ARG A 188 -4.96 -13.32 -7.77
N PRO A 189 -4.57 -12.63 -8.86
CA PRO A 189 -5.39 -11.54 -9.40
C PRO A 189 -6.79 -12.01 -9.80
N CYS A 190 -6.93 -13.23 -10.33
CA CYS A 190 -8.22 -13.80 -10.70
C CYS A 190 -9.10 -14.14 -9.48
N ILE A 191 -8.49 -14.64 -8.41
CA ILE A 191 -9.18 -14.88 -7.14
C ILE A 191 -9.68 -13.55 -6.58
N ALA A 192 -8.82 -12.53 -6.51
CA ALA A 192 -9.17 -11.20 -6.05
C ALA A 192 -10.29 -10.57 -6.88
N LEU A 193 -10.20 -10.67 -8.22
CA LEU A 193 -11.26 -10.20 -9.12
C LEU A 193 -12.60 -10.89 -8.84
N LYS A 194 -12.60 -12.21 -8.61
CA LYS A 194 -13.80 -12.97 -8.27
C LYS A 194 -14.39 -12.49 -6.94
N ASP A 195 -13.55 -12.23 -5.95
CA ASP A 195 -13.97 -11.76 -4.63
C ASP A 195 -14.57 -10.34 -4.71
N VAL A 196 -13.92 -9.43 -5.42
CA VAL A 196 -14.45 -8.07 -5.71
C VAL A 196 -15.79 -8.14 -6.42
N LYS A 197 -15.95 -9.02 -7.42
CA LYS A 197 -17.20 -9.19 -8.19
C LYS A 197 -18.37 -9.74 -7.36
N LYS A 198 -18.10 -10.39 -6.22
CA LYS A 198 -19.18 -10.81 -5.29
C LYS A 198 -19.80 -9.62 -4.56
N ILE A 199 -19.03 -8.55 -4.34
CA ILE A 199 -19.49 -7.34 -3.64
C ILE A 199 -20.03 -6.31 -4.62
N TYR A 200 -19.28 -6.07 -5.70
CA TYR A 200 -19.61 -5.07 -6.71
C TYR A 200 -19.90 -5.77 -8.03
N THR A 201 -21.19 -5.86 -8.35
CA THR A 201 -21.69 -6.66 -9.48
C THR A 201 -21.76 -5.81 -10.76
N LYS A 202 -21.98 -6.44 -11.92
CA LYS A 202 -22.25 -5.73 -13.19
C LYS A 202 -21.22 -4.64 -13.54
N ASP A 203 -19.95 -4.93 -13.25
CA ASP A 203 -18.81 -4.05 -13.48
C ASP A 203 -19.03 -2.61 -12.94
N GLU A 204 -19.67 -2.47 -11.77
CA GLU A 204 -19.90 -1.19 -11.10
C GLU A 204 -18.64 -0.33 -10.95
N LEU A 205 -17.50 -0.96 -10.64
CA LEU A 205 -16.21 -0.27 -10.54
C LEU A 205 -15.82 0.42 -11.86
N LEU A 206 -16.17 -0.16 -13.02
CA LEU A 206 -15.83 0.40 -14.32
C LEU A 206 -16.69 1.62 -14.71
N LYS A 207 -17.79 1.88 -13.99
CA LYS A 207 -18.69 3.00 -14.26
C LYS A 207 -18.26 4.29 -13.57
N LEU A 208 -17.25 4.23 -12.72
CA LEU A 208 -16.77 5.36 -11.96
C LEU A 208 -16.08 6.37 -12.90
N GLU A 209 -16.54 7.62 -12.86
CA GLU A 209 -16.12 8.70 -13.75
C GLU A 209 -16.29 10.07 -13.07
N CYS A 210 -15.26 10.90 -13.12
CA CYS A 210 -15.33 12.31 -12.72
C CYS A 210 -15.82 13.15 -13.90
N LYS A 211 -16.91 13.90 -13.73
CA LYS A 211 -17.51 14.74 -14.75
C LYS A 211 -16.74 16.05 -14.99
N ARG A 212 -16.16 16.63 -13.94
CA ARG A 212 -15.25 17.79 -14.01
C ARG A 212 -13.95 17.47 -13.29
N ILE A 213 -12.83 17.84 -13.91
CA ILE A 213 -11.48 17.61 -13.41
C ILE A 213 -10.72 18.94 -13.45
N GLU A 214 -10.19 19.38 -12.31
CA GLU A 214 -9.41 20.62 -12.19
C GLU A 214 -8.32 20.49 -11.12
N ASP A 215 -7.15 21.06 -11.37
CA ASP A 215 -6.07 21.18 -10.39
C ASP A 215 -6.05 22.62 -9.86
N ASN A 216 -6.77 22.89 -8.77
CA ASN A 216 -6.73 24.21 -8.13
C ASN A 216 -5.48 24.36 -7.24
N LEU A 217 -4.37 24.81 -7.84
CA LEU A 217 -3.28 25.47 -7.12
C LEU A 217 -2.71 26.65 -7.94
N ARG A 218 -3.56 27.58 -8.41
CA ARG A 218 -3.14 28.95 -8.75
C ARG A 218 -4.18 29.98 -8.34
N SER A 219 -3.85 30.67 -7.24
CA SER A 219 -4.14 32.08 -6.96
C SER A 219 -5.34 32.75 -7.67
N SER A 220 -6.54 32.63 -7.13
CA SER A 220 -7.58 33.67 -7.30
C SER A 220 -7.42 34.81 -6.30
N ARG A 221 -6.19 35.11 -5.84
CA ARG A 221 -5.88 36.33 -5.07
C ARG A 221 -5.27 37.46 -5.89
N GLU A 222 -5.07 37.27 -7.19
CA GLU A 222 -4.53 38.32 -8.07
C GLU A 222 -5.29 38.37 -9.39
N GLN A 223 -6.54 38.83 -9.31
CA GLN A 223 -7.28 39.51 -10.39
C GLN A 223 -8.68 39.78 -9.85
N ASP A 224 -8.80 40.85 -9.05
CA ASP A 224 -9.98 41.72 -8.93
C ASP A 224 -9.84 42.63 -7.70
N ALA A 225 -8.83 43.51 -7.73
CA ALA A 225 -8.80 44.74 -6.93
C ALA A 225 -7.92 45.80 -7.59
N GLY A 226 -8.09 46.00 -8.90
CA GLY A 226 -7.63 47.20 -9.58
C GLY A 226 -8.68 48.30 -9.41
N GLY A 227 -8.50 49.23 -8.46
CA GLY A 227 -9.45 50.33 -8.31
C GLY A 227 -9.23 51.30 -7.15
N ARG A 228 -8.16 52.12 -7.23
CA ARG A 228 -8.03 53.52 -6.73
C ARG A 228 -8.31 53.83 -5.24
N GLY A 229 -7.31 54.42 -4.57
CA GLY A 229 -7.57 55.49 -3.59
C GLY A 229 -6.57 55.67 -2.45
N LEU A 230 -5.71 56.69 -2.58
CA LEU A 230 -5.24 57.62 -1.54
C LEU A 230 -4.25 57.14 -0.45
N GLN A 231 -2.98 57.40 -0.74
CA GLN A 231 -2.07 58.31 0.00
C GLN A 231 -2.31 58.52 1.50
N GLY A 232 -1.37 58.02 2.31
CA GLY A 232 -1.23 58.30 3.74
C GLY A 232 0.17 57.95 4.21
N ASP A 233 1.03 58.96 4.15
CA ASP A 233 2.43 59.04 4.59
C ASP A 233 2.56 58.78 6.11
N PHE A 234 3.51 57.94 6.53
CA PHE A 234 4.13 58.02 7.86
C PHE A 234 5.55 57.43 7.84
N THR A 235 6.49 58.31 8.19
CA THR A 235 7.94 58.22 8.09
C THR A 235 8.60 57.45 9.25
N GLU A 236 9.75 56.84 8.92
CA GLU A 236 10.93 56.55 9.75
C GLU A 236 10.84 55.59 10.96
N ILE A 237 11.66 54.52 10.91
CA ILE A 237 13.00 54.46 11.54
C ILE A 237 13.71 53.19 11.02
N SER A 238 14.93 53.36 10.51
CA SER A 238 15.94 52.29 10.33
C SER A 238 17.06 52.54 11.35
N PRO A 239 17.79 51.51 11.81
CA PRO A 239 19.13 51.36 11.25
C PRO A 239 19.68 49.93 11.13
N SER A 240 20.28 49.67 9.96
CA SER A 240 21.65 49.15 9.75
C SER A 240 22.04 47.69 10.06
N GLY A 241 22.61 47.01 9.06
CA GLY A 241 23.70 46.02 9.24
C GLY A 241 23.71 44.78 8.33
N LEU A 242 24.32 44.88 7.13
CA LEU A 242 24.72 43.80 6.19
C LEU A 242 26.01 43.05 6.66
N PRO A 243 26.58 42.02 5.95
CA PRO A 243 26.09 41.14 4.88
C PRO A 243 26.37 39.63 5.11
N ALA A 244 25.75 38.75 4.31
CA ALA A 244 26.14 37.35 4.13
C ALA A 244 27.17 37.20 2.99
N PRO A 245 28.19 36.33 3.09
CA PRO A 245 29.02 35.96 1.95
C PRO A 245 28.48 34.71 1.24
N GLU A 246 28.35 34.82 -0.09
CA GLU A 246 28.30 33.68 -1.01
C GLU A 246 29.71 33.08 -1.15
N VAL A 247 29.82 31.74 -1.17
CA VAL A 247 30.91 31.05 -1.86
C VAL A 247 30.36 29.83 -2.61
N SER A 248 30.80 29.78 -3.86
CA SER A 248 30.55 28.87 -4.97
C SER A 248 31.26 27.51 -4.85
N SER A 249 30.89 26.59 -5.76
CA SER A 249 31.73 25.55 -6.39
C SER A 249 31.88 24.23 -5.61
N SER A 250 31.17 23.18 -6.06
CA SER A 250 31.61 22.17 -7.06
C SER A 250 32.23 20.96 -6.37
N ASP A 251 31.64 19.78 -6.57
CA ASP A 251 32.40 18.55 -6.86
C ASP A 251 31.45 17.42 -7.27
N THR A 252 31.36 17.20 -8.58
CA THR A 252 30.66 16.08 -9.20
C THR A 252 31.53 14.84 -9.06
N HIS A 253 31.12 13.92 -8.18
CA HIS A 253 31.81 12.64 -8.02
C HIS A 253 31.54 11.68 -9.18
N LYS A 254 32.66 11.12 -9.65
CA LYS A 254 32.85 10.18 -10.77
C LYS A 254 31.88 8.98 -10.73
N ALA A 255 31.18 8.75 -11.85
CA ALA A 255 30.52 7.50 -12.14
C ALA A 255 31.57 6.42 -12.46
N ILE A 256 31.71 5.43 -11.57
CA ILE A 256 32.48 4.21 -11.82
C ILE A 256 31.50 3.13 -12.23
N GLY A 257 31.49 2.78 -13.52
CA GLY A 257 30.79 1.62 -14.03
C GLY A 257 31.50 0.34 -13.59
N THR A 258 30.80 -0.54 -12.89
CA THR A 258 31.27 -1.89 -12.58
C THR A 258 30.36 -2.90 -13.25
N ALA A 259 30.92 -3.68 -14.18
CA ALA A 259 30.27 -4.81 -14.81
C ALA A 259 30.23 -5.99 -13.83
N VAL A 260 29.07 -6.65 -13.70
CA VAL A 260 28.88 -7.86 -12.90
C VAL A 260 28.86 -9.07 -13.84
N PRO A 261 29.66 -10.13 -13.59
CA PRO A 261 29.59 -11.36 -14.37
C PRO A 261 28.42 -12.24 -13.91
N ILE A 262 27.63 -12.71 -14.89
CA ILE A 262 26.53 -13.65 -14.72
C ILE A 262 27.10 -15.08 -14.71
N LEU A 263 27.16 -15.72 -13.54
CA LEU A 263 27.36 -17.17 -13.35
C LEU A 263 26.75 -17.54 -11.99
N GLY A 264 25.89 -18.54 -11.78
CA GLY A 264 25.16 -19.42 -12.69
C GLY A 264 23.96 -19.97 -11.92
N VAL A 265 22.85 -20.15 -12.64
CA VAL A 265 21.70 -20.95 -12.22
C VAL A 265 22.13 -22.41 -12.29
N LEU A 266 21.80 -23.21 -11.27
CA LEU A 266 21.37 -24.62 -11.35
C LEU A 266 21.47 -25.24 -9.94
N SER A 267 20.33 -25.44 -9.27
CA SER A 267 20.06 -26.58 -8.35
C SER A 267 18.70 -26.43 -7.65
N ILE A 268 17.60 -26.67 -8.36
CA ILE A 268 16.33 -27.06 -7.72
C ILE A 268 15.82 -28.30 -8.46
N GLY A 269 16.32 -29.47 -8.05
CA GLY A 269 15.99 -30.75 -8.69
C GLY A 269 15.78 -31.92 -7.74
N PHE A 270 15.76 -31.73 -6.41
CA PHE A 270 15.78 -32.87 -5.48
C PHE A 270 14.72 -32.90 -4.37
N ILE A 271 13.77 -31.97 -4.32
CA ILE A 271 12.74 -31.99 -3.26
C ILE A 271 11.49 -32.81 -3.65
N LEU A 272 11.25 -33.08 -4.94
CA LEU A 272 10.00 -33.72 -5.38
C LEU A 272 10.01 -35.26 -5.37
N HIS A 273 11.16 -35.92 -5.19
CA HIS A 273 11.19 -37.39 -5.19
C HIS A 273 10.76 -38.01 -3.85
N LYS A 274 10.89 -37.30 -2.71
CA LYS A 274 10.64 -37.90 -1.39
C LYS A 274 9.15 -37.93 -0.97
N VAL A 275 8.29 -37.19 -1.66
CA VAL A 275 6.85 -37.14 -1.33
C VAL A 275 6.04 -38.20 -2.08
N TYR A 276 6.52 -38.68 -3.24
CA TYR A 276 5.74 -39.57 -4.10
C TYR A 276 5.91 -41.07 -3.79
N THR A 277 6.96 -41.49 -3.07
CA THR A 277 7.24 -42.91 -2.79
C THR A 277 6.71 -43.43 -1.45
N ASN A 278 5.97 -42.64 -0.67
CA ASN A 278 5.36 -43.09 0.60
C ASN A 278 3.82 -43.23 0.54
N LYS A 279 3.26 -43.39 -0.66
CA LYS A 279 1.84 -43.75 -0.86
C LYS A 279 1.68 -44.73 -2.02
N ILE A 280 2.28 -45.91 -1.90
CA ILE A 280 1.78 -47.17 -2.50
C ILE A 280 2.01 -48.27 -1.48
#